data_AF-A0AAE7B6R8-F1
#
_entry.id   AF-A0AAE7B6R8-F1
#
_cell.length_a   1.000
_cell.length_b   1.000
_cell.length_c   1.000
_cell.angle_alpha   90.00
_cell.angle_beta   90.00
_cell.angle_gamma   90.00
#
_symmetry.space_group_name_H-M   'P 1'
#
loop_
_entity.id
_entity.type
_entity.pdbx_description
1 polymer ?
#
loop_
_entity_poly.entity_id
_entity_poly.type
_entity_poly.pdbx_seq_one_letter_code
_entity_poly.pdbx_strand_id
1 'polypeptide(L)'
;MQSVNDFYKLRDTEDFFNFFGLEFDQKLINVKRFHMMKEYGSLIKKGLDSITDENKLLEFLKFSLLRVYGDYKTGHSPSAADVWNMYETGKLDGCSSCGTATTGTTQGGSCGC
;
A
#
# COMPACT_ATOMS: atom_id res chain seq x y z
N MET A 1 -12.84 -12.94 14.30
CA MET A 1 -11.68 -13.25 13.44
C MET A 1 -12.07 -12.85 12.02
N GLN A 2 -11.25 -12.05 11.35
CA GLN A 2 -11.42 -11.74 9.93
C GLN A 2 -10.86 -12.93 9.13
N SER A 3 -11.61 -13.46 8.18
CA SER A 3 -11.19 -14.61 7.35
C SER A 3 -10.97 -14.19 5.91
N VAL A 4 -10.16 -14.95 5.15
CA VAL A 4 -9.98 -14.68 3.72
C VAL A 4 -11.29 -14.86 2.94
N ASN A 5 -12.17 -15.75 3.41
CA ASN A 5 -13.49 -15.94 2.82
C ASN A 5 -14.39 -14.70 2.96
N ASP A 6 -14.30 -13.99 4.09
CA ASP A 6 -15.03 -12.74 4.28
C ASP A 6 -14.46 -11.61 3.42
N PHE A 7 -13.13 -11.60 3.23
CA PHE A 7 -12.47 -10.68 2.30
C PHE A 7 -12.98 -10.84 0.86
N TYR A 8 -13.21 -12.08 0.39
CA TYR A 8 -13.73 -12.31 -0.97
C TYR A 8 -15.18 -11.87 -1.20
N LYS A 9 -15.94 -11.60 -0.14
CA LYS A 9 -17.32 -11.12 -0.25
C LYS A 9 -17.39 -9.60 -0.43
N LEU A 10 -16.31 -8.89 -0.13
CA LEU A 10 -16.25 -7.44 -0.20
C LEU A 10 -16.37 -6.98 -1.66
N ARG A 11 -17.05 -5.86 -1.88
CA ARG A 11 -17.30 -5.32 -3.22
C ARG A 11 -16.96 -3.85 -3.33
N ASP A 12 -17.34 -3.07 -2.33
CA ASP A 12 -17.07 -1.65 -2.34
C ASP A 12 -15.68 -1.35 -1.80
N THR A 13 -15.10 -0.24 -2.25
CA THR A 13 -13.74 0.15 -1.87
C THR A 13 -13.66 0.37 -0.36
N GLU A 14 -14.65 1.04 0.22
CA GLU A 14 -14.78 1.26 1.65
C GLU A 14 -14.82 -0.03 2.46
N ASP A 15 -15.46 -1.09 1.95
CA ASP A 15 -15.54 -2.38 2.65
C ASP A 15 -14.17 -2.98 2.91
N PHE A 16 -13.22 -2.83 1.98
CA PHE A 16 -11.85 -3.30 2.17
C PHE A 16 -11.13 -2.55 3.30
N PHE A 17 -11.31 -1.23 3.39
CA PHE A 17 -10.71 -0.45 4.47
C PHE A 17 -11.38 -0.76 5.82
N ASN A 18 -12.71 -0.85 5.84
CA ASN A 18 -13.48 -1.20 7.03
C ASN A 18 -13.13 -2.60 7.54
N PHE A 19 -12.96 -3.56 6.61
CA PHE A 19 -12.53 -4.91 6.93
C PHE A 19 -11.22 -4.89 7.72
N PHE A 20 -10.20 -4.19 7.24
CA PHE A 20 -8.90 -4.10 7.93
C PHE A 20 -8.84 -3.08 9.08
N GLY A 21 -9.94 -2.37 9.36
CA GLY A 21 -10.01 -1.31 10.37
C GLY A 21 -9.10 -0.12 10.06
N LEU A 22 -8.99 0.25 8.78
CA LEU A 22 -8.13 1.33 8.30
C LEU A 22 -8.94 2.62 8.12
N GLU A 23 -8.37 3.75 8.53
CA GLU A 23 -8.93 5.06 8.25
C GLU A 23 -8.64 5.48 6.80
N PHE A 24 -9.64 6.05 6.14
CA PHE A 24 -9.55 6.51 4.76
C PHE A 24 -10.32 7.82 4.54
N ASP A 25 -9.88 8.57 3.54
CA ASP A 25 -10.54 9.79 3.08
C ASP A 25 -11.64 9.44 2.06
N GLN A 26 -12.91 9.61 2.46
CA GLN A 26 -14.07 9.33 1.62
C GLN A 26 -14.07 10.13 0.31
N LYS A 27 -13.60 11.38 0.32
CA LYS A 27 -13.56 12.22 -0.89
C LYS A 27 -12.55 11.65 -1.89
N LEU A 28 -11.39 11.20 -1.40
CA LEU A 28 -10.38 10.56 -2.24
C LEU A 28 -10.91 9.24 -2.82
N ILE A 29 -11.55 8.39 -2.00
CA ILE A 29 -12.15 7.14 -2.46
C ILE A 29 -13.21 7.40 -3.53
N ASN A 30 -14.13 8.35 -3.31
CA ASN A 30 -15.18 8.66 -4.27
C ASN A 30 -14.63 9.07 -5.65
N VAL A 31 -13.51 9.80 -5.68
CA VAL A 31 -12.88 10.27 -6.93
C VAL A 31 -12.01 9.20 -7.58
N LYS A 32 -11.31 8.38 -6.78
CA LYS A 32 -10.23 7.50 -7.27
C LYS A 32 -10.50 6.00 -7.11
N ARG A 33 -11.66 5.58 -6.57
CA ARG A 33 -12.03 4.17 -6.30
C ARG A 33 -11.71 3.23 -7.45
N PHE A 34 -12.09 3.58 -8.67
CA PHE A 34 -11.88 2.73 -9.84
C PHE A 34 -10.40 2.47 -10.12
N HIS A 35 -9.58 3.53 -10.06
CA HIS A 35 -8.16 3.42 -10.32
C HIS A 35 -7.44 2.71 -9.17
N MET A 36 -7.79 3.00 -7.92
CA MET A 36 -7.26 2.28 -6.75
C MET A 36 -7.56 0.78 -6.84
N MET A 37 -8.82 0.40 -7.07
CA MET A 37 -9.20 -1.02 -7.08
C MET A 37 -8.62 -1.77 -8.27
N LYS A 38 -8.43 -1.10 -9.42
CA LYS A 38 -7.75 -1.69 -10.58
C LYS A 38 -6.28 -2.00 -10.26
N GLU A 39 -5.56 -1.03 -9.71
CA GLU A 39 -4.14 -1.21 -9.33
C GLU A 39 -3.99 -2.23 -8.20
N TYR A 40 -4.85 -2.14 -7.18
CA TYR A 40 -4.89 -3.08 -6.06
C TYR A 40 -5.15 -4.51 -6.53
N GLY A 41 -6.15 -4.73 -7.39
CA GLY A 41 -6.45 -6.04 -7.96
C GLY A 41 -5.29 -6.64 -8.75
N SER A 42 -4.56 -5.81 -9.51
CA SER A 42 -3.36 -6.22 -10.23
C SER A 42 -2.23 -6.63 -9.29
N LEU A 43 -2.04 -5.87 -8.21
CA LEU A 43 -1.01 -6.11 -7.20
C LEU A 43 -1.25 -7.43 -6.45
N ILE A 44 -2.48 -7.65 -5.97
CA ILE A 44 -2.77 -8.79 -5.09
C ILE A 44 -2.84 -10.11 -5.85
N LYS A 45 -3.03 -10.08 -7.17
CA LYS A 45 -3.18 -11.29 -8.00
C LYS A 45 -2.02 -12.28 -7.83
N LYS A 46 -0.78 -11.79 -7.72
CA LYS A 46 0.39 -12.64 -7.49
C LYS A 46 0.40 -13.22 -6.07
N GLY A 47 0.07 -12.40 -5.06
CA GLY A 47 0.05 -12.85 -3.67
C GLY A 47 -1.05 -13.89 -3.39
N LEU A 48 -2.22 -13.76 -4.03
CA LEU A 48 -3.31 -14.73 -3.94
C LEU A 48 -2.94 -16.12 -4.46
N ASP A 49 -2.07 -16.19 -5.48
CA ASP A 49 -1.62 -17.45 -6.07
C ASP A 49 -0.43 -18.07 -5.32
N SER A 50 0.46 -17.23 -4.78
CA SER A 50 1.71 -17.67 -4.15
C SER A 50 1.63 -17.89 -2.63
N ILE A 51 0.71 -17.23 -1.92
CA ILE A 51 0.62 -17.29 -0.46
C ILE A 51 -0.47 -18.27 -0.04
N THR A 52 -0.07 -19.41 0.52
CA THR A 52 -0.98 -20.46 1.00
C THR A 52 -1.40 -20.30 2.47
N ASP A 53 -0.65 -19.52 3.25
CA ASP A 53 -0.97 -19.26 4.65
C ASP A 53 -1.98 -18.11 4.78
N GLU A 54 -3.10 -18.36 5.45
CA GLU A 54 -4.21 -17.41 5.56
C GLU A 54 -3.80 -16.11 6.24
N ASN A 55 -3.05 -16.19 7.35
CA ASN A 55 -2.65 -15.01 8.11
C ASN A 55 -1.70 -14.14 7.28
N LYS A 56 -0.69 -14.75 6.66
CA LYS A 56 0.23 -14.03 5.77
C LYS A 56 -0.48 -13.43 4.57
N LEU A 57 -1.50 -14.11 4.03
CA LEU A 57 -2.27 -13.58 2.92
C LEU A 57 -3.08 -12.34 3.35
N LEU A 58 -3.75 -12.38 4.50
CA LEU A 58 -4.48 -11.22 5.03
C LEU A 58 -3.55 -10.04 5.31
N GLU A 59 -2.37 -10.29 5.87
CA GLU A 59 -1.36 -9.24 6.06
C GLU A 59 -0.93 -8.64 4.72
N PHE A 60 -0.62 -9.49 3.73
CA PHE A 60 -0.23 -9.04 2.40
C PHE A 60 -1.33 -8.21 1.71
N LEU A 61 -2.60 -8.62 1.82
CA LEU A 61 -3.75 -7.87 1.30
C LEU A 61 -3.88 -6.51 1.98
N LYS A 62 -3.71 -6.45 3.30
CA LYS A 62 -3.73 -5.20 4.07
C LYS A 62 -2.62 -4.24 3.65
N PHE A 63 -1.38 -4.71 3.57
CA PHE A 63 -0.24 -3.88 3.15
C PHE A 63 -0.38 -3.40 1.71
N SER A 64 -0.85 -4.26 0.83
CA SER A 64 -1.15 -3.95 -0.56
C SER A 64 -2.17 -2.80 -0.69
N LEU A 65 -3.23 -2.82 0.12
CA LEU A 65 -4.26 -1.79 0.12
C LEU A 65 -3.72 -0.46 0.64
N LEU A 66 -2.99 -0.48 1.76
CA LEU A 66 -2.37 0.71 2.35
C LEU A 66 -1.41 1.39 1.40
N ARG A 67 -0.60 0.60 0.70
CA ARG A 67 0.35 1.14 -0.26
C ARG A 67 -0.39 1.84 -1.41
N VAL A 68 -1.31 1.15 -2.08
CA VAL A 68 -2.07 1.76 -3.18
C VAL A 68 -2.76 3.03 -2.70
N TYR A 69 -3.43 2.98 -1.54
CA TYR A 69 -4.06 4.17 -0.97
C TYR A 69 -3.06 5.31 -0.71
N GLY A 70 -1.89 4.99 -0.16
CA GLY A 70 -0.80 5.93 0.07
C GLY A 70 -0.34 6.62 -1.22
N ASP A 71 -0.19 5.87 -2.31
CA ASP A 71 0.22 6.39 -3.62
C ASP A 71 -0.77 7.45 -4.15
N TYR A 72 -2.07 7.22 -3.98
CA TYR A 72 -3.11 8.21 -4.36
C TYR A 72 -3.20 9.40 -3.41
N LYS A 73 -2.76 9.25 -2.15
CA LYS A 73 -2.78 10.31 -1.14
C LYS A 73 -1.57 11.25 -1.27
N THR A 74 -0.38 10.72 -1.55
CA THR A 74 0.88 11.50 -1.62
C THR A 74 1.21 11.98 -3.04
N GLY A 75 0.55 11.44 -4.07
CA GLY A 75 0.69 11.88 -5.46
C GLY A 75 1.89 11.28 -6.21
N HIS A 76 2.63 10.35 -5.60
CA HIS A 76 3.65 9.53 -6.26
C HIS A 76 3.13 8.11 -6.42
N SER A 77 3.19 7.54 -7.63
CA SER A 77 2.70 6.18 -7.92
C SER A 77 3.81 5.29 -8.51
N PRO A 78 4.63 4.60 -7.69
CA PRO A 78 5.52 3.53 -8.13
C PRO A 78 4.72 2.37 -8.74
N SER A 79 5.31 1.64 -9.69
CA SER A 79 4.60 0.57 -10.40
C SER A 79 4.35 -0.67 -9.51
N ALA A 80 3.43 -1.54 -9.90
CA ALA A 80 3.17 -2.79 -9.18
C ALA A 80 4.42 -3.69 -9.06
N ALA A 81 5.33 -3.63 -10.05
CA ALA A 81 6.59 -4.38 -10.05
C ALA A 81 7.59 -3.86 -9.00
N ASP A 82 7.67 -2.53 -8.81
CA ASP A 82 8.61 -1.91 -7.87
C ASP A 82 8.35 -2.36 -6.43
N VAL A 83 7.09 -2.56 -6.05
CA VAL A 83 6.75 -3.00 -4.69
C VAL A 83 6.75 -4.48 -4.50
N TRP A 84 6.48 -5.25 -5.55
CA TRP A 84 6.77 -6.66 -5.48
C TRP A 84 8.25 -6.87 -5.18
N ASN A 85 9.13 -6.11 -5.84
CA ASN A 85 10.56 -6.09 -5.50
C ASN A 85 10.82 -5.60 -4.07
N MET A 86 10.08 -4.62 -3.54
CA MET A 86 10.22 -4.22 -2.12
C MET A 86 9.92 -5.35 -1.14
N TYR A 87 8.91 -6.19 -1.42
CA TYR A 87 8.57 -7.34 -0.58
C TYR A 87 9.56 -8.50 -0.72
N GLU A 88 10.06 -8.76 -1.95
CA GLU A 88 11.04 -9.82 -2.21
C GLU A 88 12.46 -9.50 -1.73
N THR A 89 12.91 -8.25 -1.87
CA THR A 89 14.32 -7.87 -1.68
C THR A 89 14.60 -7.09 -0.40
N GLY A 90 13.57 -6.59 0.30
CA GLY A 90 13.71 -5.84 1.54
C GLY A 90 14.46 -4.51 1.43
N LYS A 91 14.72 -4.02 0.20
CA LYS A 91 15.37 -2.72 -0.05
C LYS A 91 14.39 -1.70 -0.61
N LEU A 92 14.30 -0.58 0.11
CA LEU A 92 13.58 0.62 -0.30
C LEU A 92 14.46 1.44 -1.26
N ASP A 93 14.45 1.12 -2.55
CA ASP A 93 15.11 1.95 -3.59
C ASP A 93 14.18 3.10 -4.06
N GLY A 94 13.53 3.77 -3.11
CA GLY A 94 12.48 4.76 -3.40
C GLY A 94 12.40 5.96 -2.46
N CYS A 95 13.33 6.14 -1.52
CA CYS A 95 13.36 7.31 -0.64
C CYS A 95 14.74 7.99 -0.61
N SER A 96 15.20 8.49 -1.76
CA SER A 96 16.39 9.36 -1.84
C SER A 96 16.06 10.84 -2.08
N SER A 97 14.86 11.31 -1.75
CA SER A 97 14.57 12.75 -1.74
C SER A 97 13.39 13.11 -0.85
N CYS A 98 13.72 13.30 0.43
CA CYS A 98 13.11 14.21 1.42
C CYS A 98 13.13 13.52 2.79
N GLY A 99 14.32 13.44 3.38
CA GLY A 99 14.42 13.36 4.81
C GLY A 99 13.74 14.58 5.41
N THR A 100 12.73 14.34 6.23
CA THR A 100 12.07 15.36 7.04
C THR A 100 13.12 16.01 7.92
N ALA A 101 13.55 17.23 7.57
CA ALA A 101 14.29 18.08 8.50
C ALA A 101 13.29 18.58 9.56
N THR A 102 13.12 17.74 10.58
CA THR A 102 12.65 18.15 11.89
C THR A 102 13.51 19.33 12.32
N THR A 103 12.87 20.48 12.54
CA THR A 103 13.53 21.71 12.97
C THR A 103 14.00 21.51 14.41
N GLY A 104 15.26 21.12 14.56
CA GLY A 104 15.90 20.88 15.84
C GLY A 104 17.38 20.61 15.63
N THR A 105 18.15 21.70 15.49
CA THR A 105 19.61 21.76 15.73
C THR A 105 20.51 20.79 14.93
N THR A 106 21.08 21.33 13.86
CA THR A 106 22.51 21.27 13.48
C THR A 106 23.27 19.97 13.78
N GLN A 107 23.43 19.09 12.79
CA GLN A 107 24.75 18.64 12.34
C GLN A 107 24.63 17.91 10.99
N GLY A 108 25.50 18.29 10.05
CA GLY A 108 25.34 18.02 8.62
C GLY A 108 25.54 16.58 8.16
N GLY A 109 25.04 16.36 6.94
CA GLY A 109 25.38 15.27 6.05
C GLY A 109 25.12 15.73 4.63
N SER A 110 26.19 15.98 3.88
CA SER A 110 26.22 16.52 2.52
C SER A 110 25.37 15.69 1.55
N CYS A 111 24.33 16.29 0.97
CA CYS A 111 23.70 15.77 -0.25
C CYS A 111 24.55 16.22 -1.45
N GLY A 112 25.34 15.29 -2.01
CA GLY A 112 26.01 15.50 -3.29
C GLY A 112 25.00 15.36 -4.44
N CYS A 113 24.91 16.41 -5.25
CA CYS A 113 24.31 16.39 -6.59
C CYS A 113 25.21 15.62 -7.56
#